data_AF-A0A1G6AJS1-F1
#
_entry.id   AF-A0A1G6AJS1-F1
#
_cell.length_a   1.000
_cell.length_b   1.000
_cell.length_c   1.000
_cell.angle_alpha   90.00
_cell.angle_beta   90.00
_cell.angle_gamma   90.00
#
_symmetry.space_group_name_H-M   'P 1'
#
loop_
_entity.id
_entity.type
_entity.pdbx_description
1 polymer ?
#
loop_
_entity_poly.entity_id
_entity_poly.type
_entity_poly.pdbx_seq_one_letter_code
_entity_poly.pdbx_strand_id
1 'polypeptide(L)'
;MNIYDRNSFDIDSIDQNSKGLQLAKMLPLSRIIIGLYGLAFDFLVIYCIYYKNPDWFRSTFPVLFTLATILLCMCLIFTCNIVVGTKAKSLSLQEKHDYNLYLYYKMYNRRKGYRNFALLSLARIDSMTGDREQCANAVSLISPDFKNDDLTVIKEWLETEDAPLERENFKEQKQPKKSVLLIGSLIVFYGLAYAGLDVDMFYFSNIPGYFALLSGAISAFAFAYIYTLAISVILTRITRKKIAKPIIVVILAVLTIVMYLLIGTESYNYCRYRHTGNYYGDKSYDAEDDMYDDFAYTQTEDYEGEHNIDMSSEPLNDLDIMNMMIVLGGYLKDQGIIEDYYTSIAISFSAKGNVRGTVYKDDEYEYNLYDNGTKQDENGNECLELVLEAEPLDEEGNSLGQAEAILKGFYLVNIETNEIIDEHKTHW
;
A
#
# COMPACT_ATOMS: atom_id res chain seq x y z
N MET A 1 -32.99 46.18 0.15
CA MET A 1 -33.48 44.78 0.41
C MET A 1 -32.27 43.94 0.75
N ASN A 2 -32.24 43.25 1.89
CA ASN A 2 -31.08 42.47 2.31
C ASN A 2 -30.99 41.14 1.53
N ILE A 3 -30.09 41.09 0.54
CA ILE A 3 -29.87 39.90 -0.31
C ILE A 3 -29.11 38.79 0.41
N TYR A 4 -28.57 39.06 1.61
CA TYR A 4 -27.81 38.10 2.41
C TYR A 4 -28.69 37.37 3.44
N ASP A 5 -29.92 37.85 3.68
CA ASP A 5 -30.89 37.16 4.51
C ASP A 5 -31.68 36.12 3.70
N ARG A 6 -31.62 34.87 4.17
CA ARG A 6 -32.24 33.71 3.53
C ARG A 6 -33.75 33.72 3.55
N ASN A 7 -34.33 34.41 4.53
CA ASN A 7 -35.78 34.48 4.65
C ASN A 7 -36.36 35.49 3.66
N SER A 8 -35.54 36.43 3.18
CA SER A 8 -35.96 37.52 2.30
C SER A 8 -35.49 37.39 0.85
N PHE A 9 -34.49 36.55 0.56
CA PHE A 9 -33.91 36.43 -0.77
C PHE A 9 -33.92 35.00 -1.31
N ASP A 10 -34.51 34.82 -2.49
CA ASP A 10 -34.45 33.58 -3.23
C ASP A 10 -33.18 33.52 -4.08
N ILE A 11 -32.30 32.55 -3.79
CA ILE A 11 -31.04 32.36 -4.51
C ILE A 11 -31.24 31.98 -5.97
N ASP A 12 -32.38 31.38 -6.31
CA ASP A 12 -32.66 30.94 -7.68
C ASP A 12 -33.09 32.12 -8.58
N SER A 13 -33.30 33.31 -8.00
CA SER A 13 -33.54 34.57 -8.72
C SER A 13 -32.30 35.21 -9.35
N ILE A 14 -31.09 34.73 -9.02
CA ILE A 14 -29.84 35.20 -9.65
C ILE A 14 -29.87 34.88 -11.16
N ASP A 15 -29.31 35.78 -11.98
CA ASP A 15 -29.20 35.58 -13.43
C ASP A 15 -28.52 34.23 -13.76
N GLN A 16 -29.28 33.34 -14.39
CA GLN A 16 -28.83 32.01 -14.79
C GLN A 16 -27.75 32.05 -15.88
N ASN A 17 -27.63 33.17 -16.60
CA ASN A 17 -26.61 33.39 -17.62
C ASN A 17 -25.31 33.96 -17.05
N SER A 18 -25.29 34.34 -15.76
CA SER A 18 -24.07 34.83 -15.09
C SER A 18 -22.98 33.77 -15.12
N LYS A 19 -21.83 34.09 -15.72
CA LYS A 19 -20.66 33.19 -15.72
C LYS A 19 -20.19 32.89 -14.30
N GLY A 20 -20.40 33.84 -13.38
CA GLY A 20 -20.13 33.66 -11.96
C GLY A 20 -20.95 32.55 -11.34
N LEU A 21 -22.27 32.56 -11.57
CA LEU A 21 -23.17 31.51 -11.09
C LEU A 21 -22.83 30.14 -11.69
N GLN A 22 -22.55 30.07 -13.00
CA GLN A 22 -22.17 28.83 -13.67
C GLN A 22 -20.90 28.23 -13.06
N LEU A 23 -19.86 29.04 -12.84
CA LEU A 23 -18.63 28.61 -12.18
C LEU A 23 -18.87 28.16 -10.73
N ALA A 24 -19.74 28.85 -9.99
CA ALA A 24 -20.07 28.49 -8.61
C ALA A 24 -20.78 27.14 -8.53
N LYS A 25 -21.69 26.83 -9.46
CA LYS A 25 -22.37 25.54 -9.58
C LYS A 25 -21.43 24.37 -9.88
N MET A 26 -20.28 24.62 -10.53
CA MET A 26 -19.27 23.58 -10.78
C MET A 26 -18.62 23.03 -9.50
N LEU A 27 -18.55 23.81 -8.41
CA LEU A 27 -17.90 23.38 -7.17
C LEU A 27 -18.66 22.27 -6.43
N PRO A 28 -19.96 22.38 -6.11
CA PRO A 28 -20.68 21.29 -5.48
C PRO A 28 -20.80 20.07 -6.40
N LEU A 29 -20.96 20.28 -7.72
CA LEU A 29 -21.01 19.19 -8.69
C LEU A 29 -19.69 18.42 -8.75
N SER A 30 -18.54 19.11 -8.80
CA SER A 30 -17.24 18.45 -8.82
C SER A 30 -16.96 17.65 -7.54
N ARG A 31 -17.43 18.10 -6.38
CA ARG A 31 -17.35 17.31 -5.13
C ARG A 31 -18.13 15.99 -5.21
N ILE A 32 -19.34 16.02 -5.79
CA ILE A 32 -20.15 14.81 -5.96
C ILE A 32 -19.47 13.87 -6.95
N ILE A 33 -19.02 14.37 -8.10
CA ILE A 33 -18.33 13.56 -9.12
C ILE A 33 -17.06 12.94 -8.53
N ILE A 34 -16.18 13.73 -7.92
CA ILE A 34 -14.93 13.22 -7.31
C ILE A 34 -15.24 12.18 -6.23
N GLY A 35 -16.26 12.42 -5.39
CA GLY A 35 -16.66 11.47 -4.35
C GLY A 35 -17.18 10.14 -4.92
N LEU A 36 -18.02 10.19 -5.97
CA LEU A 36 -18.54 8.99 -6.62
C LEU A 36 -17.45 8.18 -7.32
N TYR A 37 -16.57 8.85 -8.07
CA TYR A 37 -15.45 8.18 -8.73
C TYR A 37 -14.44 7.63 -7.72
N GLY A 38 -14.17 8.38 -6.63
CA GLY A 38 -13.32 7.90 -5.54
C GLY A 38 -13.89 6.65 -4.88
N LEU A 39 -15.18 6.63 -4.56
CA LEU A 39 -15.85 5.47 -3.96
C LEU A 39 -15.90 4.28 -4.92
N ALA A 40 -16.19 4.52 -6.20
CA ALA A 40 -16.18 3.45 -7.20
C ALA A 40 -14.78 2.87 -7.40
N PHE A 41 -13.74 3.72 -7.43
CA PHE A 41 -12.35 3.28 -7.52
C PHE A 41 -11.93 2.45 -6.31
N ASP A 42 -12.29 2.92 -5.10
CA ASP A 42 -12.01 2.21 -3.85
C ASP A 42 -12.66 0.82 -3.83
N PHE A 43 -13.96 0.78 -4.16
CA PHE A 43 -14.72 -0.45 -4.25
C PHE A 43 -14.11 -1.43 -5.26
N LEU A 44 -13.77 -0.96 -6.47
CA LEU A 44 -13.21 -1.81 -7.51
C LEU A 44 -11.87 -2.41 -7.11
N VAL A 45 -10.97 -1.63 -6.51
CA VAL A 45 -9.66 -2.13 -6.09
C VAL A 45 -9.79 -3.14 -4.95
N ILE A 46 -10.58 -2.81 -3.93
CA ILE A 46 -10.82 -3.71 -2.80
C ILE A 46 -11.51 -4.99 -3.25
N TYR A 47 -12.51 -4.90 -4.13
CA TYR A 47 -13.19 -6.05 -4.70
C TYR A 47 -12.24 -6.94 -5.52
N CYS A 48 -11.39 -6.34 -6.36
CA CYS A 48 -10.39 -7.08 -7.13
C CYS A 48 -9.40 -7.83 -6.21
N ILE A 49 -9.00 -7.23 -5.10
CA ILE A 49 -8.09 -7.85 -4.13
C ILE A 49 -8.79 -8.96 -3.38
N TYR A 50 -9.99 -8.72 -2.87
CA TYR A 50 -10.81 -9.74 -2.21
C TYR A 50 -11.01 -10.98 -3.08
N TYR A 51 -11.29 -10.78 -4.38
CA TYR A 51 -11.48 -11.90 -5.31
C TYR A 51 -10.20 -12.65 -5.62
N LYS A 52 -9.06 -11.95 -5.76
CA LYS A 52 -7.78 -12.60 -6.08
C LYS A 52 -7.13 -13.28 -4.88
N ASN A 53 -7.26 -12.71 -3.70
CA ASN A 53 -6.62 -13.22 -2.50
C ASN A 53 -7.36 -12.72 -1.24
N PRO A 54 -8.28 -13.53 -0.68
CA PRO A 54 -9.10 -13.14 0.47
C PRO A 54 -8.31 -12.78 1.72
N ASP A 55 -7.10 -13.34 1.91
CA ASP A 55 -6.27 -13.04 3.07
C ASP A 55 -5.72 -11.61 3.03
N TRP A 56 -5.48 -11.08 1.82
CA TRP A 56 -5.08 -9.69 1.64
C TRP A 56 -6.19 -8.69 1.97
N PHE A 57 -7.45 -9.11 1.91
CA PHE A 57 -8.55 -8.28 2.40
C PHE A 57 -8.57 -8.19 3.93
N ARG A 58 -8.00 -9.18 4.63
CA ARG A 58 -7.91 -9.18 6.10
C ARG A 58 -6.69 -8.42 6.63
N SER A 59 -5.79 -7.99 5.75
CA SER A 59 -4.60 -7.21 6.12
C SER A 59 -4.92 -5.73 6.35
N THR A 60 -3.88 -4.93 6.63
CA THR A 60 -3.98 -3.46 6.75
C THR A 60 -4.22 -2.76 5.41
N PHE A 61 -4.10 -3.47 4.27
CA PHE A 61 -4.21 -2.89 2.93
C PHE A 61 -5.52 -2.12 2.72
N PRO A 62 -6.73 -2.71 2.90
CA PRO A 62 -7.97 -2.02 2.52
C PRO A 62 -8.15 -0.74 3.33
N VAL A 63 -7.78 -0.75 4.61
CA VAL A 63 -7.88 0.42 5.48
C VAL A 63 -6.97 1.55 5.01
N LEU A 64 -5.70 1.25 4.74
CA LEU A 64 -4.73 2.25 4.29
C LEU A 64 -5.03 2.74 2.87
N PHE A 65 -5.49 1.86 1.99
CA PHE A 65 -5.91 2.21 0.65
C PHE A 65 -7.14 3.14 0.66
N THR A 66 -8.20 2.79 1.41
CA THR A 66 -9.37 3.66 1.57
C THR A 66 -8.99 5.03 2.14
N LEU A 67 -8.10 5.08 3.14
CA LEU A 67 -7.61 6.34 3.69
C LEU A 67 -6.86 7.17 2.62
N ALA A 68 -6.00 6.52 1.84
CA ALA A 68 -5.28 7.15 0.74
C ALA A 68 -6.25 7.73 -0.30
N THR A 69 -7.27 6.97 -0.70
CA THR A 69 -8.31 7.39 -1.65
C THR A 69 -9.08 8.61 -1.13
N ILE A 70 -9.47 8.62 0.15
CA ILE A 70 -10.15 9.76 0.79
C ILE A 70 -9.27 11.02 0.74
N LEU A 71 -7.99 10.89 1.09
CA LEU A 71 -7.04 12.01 1.07
C LEU A 71 -6.83 12.55 -0.36
N LEU A 72 -6.69 11.66 -1.34
CA LEU A 72 -6.59 12.03 -2.76
C LEU A 72 -7.84 12.82 -3.20
N CYS A 73 -9.04 12.33 -2.89
CA CYS A 73 -10.29 13.00 -3.20
C CYS A 73 -10.37 14.41 -2.57
N MET A 74 -9.96 14.55 -1.31
CA MET A 74 -9.92 15.84 -0.61
C MET A 74 -8.95 16.82 -1.28
N CYS A 75 -7.77 16.35 -1.71
CA CYS A 75 -6.80 17.14 -2.45
C CYS A 75 -7.30 17.55 -3.85
N LEU A 76 -7.98 16.65 -4.57
CA LEU A 76 -8.59 16.96 -5.86
C LEU A 76 -9.69 18.02 -5.72
N ILE A 77 -10.57 17.89 -4.73
CA ILE A 77 -11.59 18.89 -4.41
C ILE A 77 -10.95 20.25 -4.12
N PHE A 78 -9.88 20.28 -3.31
CA PHE A 78 -9.18 21.52 -3.00
C PHE A 78 -8.53 22.15 -4.24
N THR A 79 -7.95 21.32 -5.11
CA THR A 79 -7.34 21.76 -6.38
C THR A 79 -8.39 22.31 -7.34
N CYS A 80 -9.55 21.66 -7.46
CA CYS A 80 -10.70 22.16 -8.23
C CYS A 80 -11.16 23.54 -7.71
N ASN A 81 -11.25 23.73 -6.38
CA ASN A 81 -11.60 25.02 -5.79
C ASN A 81 -10.59 26.13 -6.19
N ILE A 82 -9.29 25.82 -6.22
CA ILE A 82 -8.25 26.77 -6.64
C ILE A 82 -8.38 27.10 -8.13
N VAL A 83 -8.57 26.09 -8.98
CA VAL A 83 -8.70 26.28 -10.44
C VAL A 83 -9.92 27.14 -10.76
N VAL A 84 -11.07 26.81 -10.18
CA VAL A 84 -12.31 27.57 -10.38
C VAL A 84 -12.19 28.97 -9.77
N GLY A 85 -11.63 29.10 -8.57
CA GLY A 85 -11.38 30.40 -7.93
C GLY A 85 -10.41 31.28 -8.73
N THR A 86 -9.43 30.69 -9.42
CA THR A 86 -8.52 31.44 -10.31
C THR A 86 -9.29 31.94 -11.53
N LYS A 87 -10.15 31.13 -12.13
CA LYS A 87 -11.05 31.56 -13.23
C LYS A 87 -12.01 32.67 -12.78
N ALA A 88 -12.50 32.60 -11.54
CA ALA A 88 -13.38 33.63 -10.99
C ALA A 88 -12.69 35.00 -10.85
N LYS A 89 -11.36 35.08 -10.79
CA LYS A 89 -10.63 36.36 -10.69
C LYS A 89 -10.77 37.25 -11.93
N SER A 90 -10.95 36.66 -13.12
CA SER A 90 -11.10 37.41 -14.37
C SER A 90 -12.53 37.86 -14.66
N LEU A 91 -13.49 37.51 -13.81
CA LEU A 91 -14.88 37.91 -13.94
C LEU A 91 -15.09 39.41 -13.61
N SER A 92 -16.18 39.97 -14.13
CA SER A 92 -16.66 41.30 -13.73
C SER A 92 -17.02 41.35 -12.24
N LEU A 93 -17.17 42.56 -11.67
CA LEU A 93 -17.55 42.71 -10.26
C LEU A 93 -18.92 42.07 -9.96
N GLN A 94 -19.90 42.23 -10.85
CA GLN A 94 -21.22 41.63 -10.70
C GLN A 94 -21.15 40.09 -10.75
N GLU A 95 -20.46 39.52 -11.74
CA GLU A 95 -20.31 38.06 -11.82
C GLU A 95 -19.52 37.49 -10.61
N LYS A 96 -18.55 38.25 -10.06
CA LYS A 96 -17.89 37.88 -8.80
C LYS A 96 -18.85 37.91 -7.62
N HIS A 97 -19.77 38.85 -7.59
CA HIS A 97 -20.81 38.95 -6.58
C HIS A 97 -21.69 37.70 -6.62
N ASP A 98 -22.28 37.40 -7.78
CA ASP A 98 -23.14 36.23 -7.99
C ASP A 98 -22.43 34.92 -7.61
N TYR A 99 -21.14 34.79 -7.99
CA TYR A 99 -20.31 33.64 -7.64
C TYR A 99 -20.20 33.48 -6.12
N ASN A 100 -19.86 34.54 -5.38
CA ASN A 100 -19.70 34.47 -3.93
C ASN A 100 -21.03 34.32 -3.20
N LEU A 101 -22.10 34.94 -3.72
CA LEU A 101 -23.45 34.88 -3.15
C LEU A 101 -24.00 33.46 -3.22
N TYR A 102 -23.87 32.80 -4.38
CA TYR A 102 -24.25 31.39 -4.51
C TYR A 102 -23.50 30.48 -3.55
N LEU A 103 -22.18 30.65 -3.42
CA LEU A 103 -21.38 29.84 -2.51
C LEU A 103 -21.70 30.11 -1.03
N TYR A 104 -21.99 31.36 -0.66
CA TYR A 104 -22.48 31.72 0.66
C TYR A 104 -23.76 30.94 1.00
N TYR A 105 -24.76 30.95 0.11
CA TYR A 105 -26.03 30.25 0.31
C TYR A 105 -25.91 28.72 0.26
N LYS A 106 -25.22 28.15 -0.72
CA LYS A 106 -25.26 26.69 -0.92
C LYS A 106 -24.13 25.94 -0.21
N MET A 107 -22.98 26.57 0.09
CA MET A 107 -21.79 25.86 0.56
C MET A 107 -21.23 26.35 1.90
N TYR A 108 -21.15 27.66 2.11
CA TYR A 108 -20.31 28.22 3.19
C TYR A 108 -21.08 28.59 4.45
N ASN A 109 -22.39 28.81 4.39
CA ASN A 109 -23.17 29.20 5.56
C ASN A 109 -23.16 28.18 6.71
N ARG A 110 -23.01 26.88 6.42
CA ARG A 110 -23.08 25.83 7.45
C ARG A 110 -21.90 25.84 8.44
N ARG A 111 -20.78 26.48 8.08
CA ARG A 111 -19.56 26.52 8.92
C ARG A 111 -19.18 27.97 9.22
N LYS A 112 -19.20 28.37 10.49
CA LYS A 112 -18.96 29.75 10.97
C LYS A 112 -17.74 30.41 10.31
N GLY A 113 -16.62 29.69 10.19
CA GLY A 113 -15.41 30.20 9.54
C GLY A 113 -15.60 30.53 8.06
N TYR A 114 -16.09 29.57 7.26
CA TYR A 114 -16.32 29.78 5.83
C TYR A 114 -17.39 30.84 5.56
N ARG A 115 -18.42 30.91 6.42
CA ARG A 115 -19.46 31.94 6.35
C ARG A 115 -18.87 33.35 6.43
N ASN A 116 -18.01 33.60 7.42
CA ASN A 116 -17.41 34.92 7.61
C ASN A 116 -16.48 35.30 6.45
N PHE A 117 -15.72 34.35 5.89
CA PHE A 117 -14.89 34.61 4.70
C PHE A 117 -15.72 34.90 3.45
N ALA A 118 -16.85 34.22 3.28
CA ALA A 118 -17.77 34.47 2.16
C ALA A 118 -18.42 35.86 2.27
N LEU A 119 -18.93 36.21 3.46
CA LEU A 119 -19.48 37.54 3.74
C LEU A 119 -18.44 38.64 3.59
N LEU A 120 -17.20 38.43 4.04
CA LEU A 120 -16.13 39.39 3.81
C LEU A 120 -15.83 39.55 2.32
N SER A 121 -15.89 38.48 1.53
CA SER A 121 -15.66 38.55 0.08
C SER A 121 -16.78 39.32 -0.62
N LEU A 122 -18.03 39.16 -0.17
CA LEU A 122 -19.19 39.93 -0.64
C LEU A 122 -19.06 41.41 -0.25
N ALA A 123 -18.75 41.70 1.01
CA ALA A 123 -18.55 43.07 1.50
C ALA A 123 -17.43 43.82 0.75
N ARG A 124 -16.36 43.12 0.33
CA ARG A 124 -15.31 43.69 -0.54
C ARG A 124 -15.85 44.07 -1.92
N ILE A 125 -16.69 43.23 -2.51
CA ILE A 125 -17.24 43.50 -3.84
C ILE A 125 -18.23 44.66 -3.73
N ASP A 126 -19.10 44.66 -2.73
CA ASP A 126 -20.04 45.74 -2.48
C ASP A 126 -19.33 47.09 -2.29
N SER A 127 -18.23 47.12 -1.52
CA SER A 127 -17.46 48.35 -1.30
C SER A 127 -16.73 48.84 -2.56
N MET A 128 -16.31 47.94 -3.45
CA MET A 128 -15.76 48.31 -4.77
C MET A 128 -16.85 48.82 -5.72
N THR A 129 -18.07 48.30 -5.62
CA THR A 129 -19.22 48.79 -6.41
C THR A 129 -19.84 50.08 -5.86
N GLY A 130 -19.49 50.46 -4.63
CA GLY A 130 -20.03 51.63 -3.94
C GLY A 130 -21.39 51.39 -3.27
N ASP A 131 -21.89 50.15 -3.21
CA ASP A 131 -23.16 49.82 -2.56
C ASP A 131 -22.98 49.69 -1.04
N ARG A 132 -23.12 50.83 -0.36
CA ARG A 132 -22.95 50.93 1.10
C ARG A 132 -24.02 50.16 1.88
N GLU A 133 -25.27 50.14 1.40
CA GLU A 133 -26.37 49.43 2.08
C GLU A 133 -26.07 47.94 2.12
N GLN A 134 -25.72 47.34 0.98
CA GLN A 134 -25.39 45.92 0.93
C GLN A 134 -24.10 45.60 1.67
N CYS A 135 -23.07 46.44 1.54
CA CYS A 135 -21.83 46.25 2.28
C CYS A 135 -22.07 46.21 3.80
N ALA A 136 -22.87 47.13 4.33
CA ALA A 136 -23.26 47.15 5.74
C ALA A 136 -24.06 45.90 6.15
N ASN A 137 -25.01 45.47 5.31
CA ASN A 137 -25.77 44.25 5.53
C ASN A 137 -24.84 43.02 5.63
N ALA A 138 -23.89 42.87 4.71
CA ALA A 138 -22.92 41.77 4.73
C ALA A 138 -22.04 41.78 5.99
N VAL A 139 -21.53 42.96 6.37
CA VAL A 139 -20.68 43.15 7.56
C VAL A 139 -21.43 42.81 8.86
N SER A 140 -22.71 43.17 8.95
CA SER A 140 -23.54 42.89 10.14
C SER A 140 -23.69 41.39 10.46
N LEU A 141 -23.60 40.53 9.43
CA LEU A 141 -23.73 39.07 9.56
C LEU A 141 -22.41 38.37 9.92
N ILE A 142 -21.29 39.09 9.89
CA ILE A 142 -19.97 38.59 10.27
C ILE A 142 -19.86 38.51 11.79
N SER A 143 -19.35 37.38 12.30
CA SER A 143 -19.16 37.20 13.74
C SER A 143 -18.22 38.25 14.35
N PRO A 144 -18.50 38.79 15.55
CA PRO A 144 -17.64 39.75 16.24
C PRO A 144 -16.20 39.23 16.48
N ASP A 145 -16.06 37.93 16.76
CA ASP A 145 -14.77 37.27 17.00
C ASP A 145 -13.87 37.17 15.74
N PHE A 146 -14.38 37.52 14.56
CA PHE A 146 -13.66 37.36 13.31
C PHE A 146 -12.70 38.54 13.08
N LYS A 147 -11.41 38.26 13.23
CA LYS A 147 -10.33 39.25 13.02
C LYS A 147 -9.77 39.14 11.61
N ASN A 148 -9.85 40.22 10.84
CA ASN A 148 -9.28 40.32 9.51
C ASN A 148 -8.97 41.79 9.17
N ASP A 149 -7.77 42.07 8.66
CA ASP A 149 -7.35 43.44 8.32
C ASP A 149 -8.27 44.09 7.28
N ASP A 150 -8.70 43.32 6.27
CA ASP A 150 -9.57 43.83 5.21
C ASP A 150 -10.98 44.16 5.74
N LEU A 151 -11.41 43.53 6.85
CA LEU A 151 -12.68 43.88 7.51
C LEU A 151 -12.58 45.23 8.24
N THR A 152 -11.42 45.55 8.82
CA THR A 152 -11.19 46.84 9.46
C THR A 152 -11.26 47.97 8.44
N VAL A 153 -10.58 47.81 7.29
CA VAL A 153 -10.62 48.78 6.18
C VAL A 153 -12.05 49.02 5.68
N ILE A 154 -12.85 47.97 5.54
CA ILE A 154 -14.25 48.10 5.09
C ILE A 154 -15.10 48.83 6.14
N LYS A 155 -14.90 48.56 7.43
CA LYS A 155 -15.64 49.25 8.50
C LYS A 155 -15.30 50.74 8.56
N GLU A 156 -14.03 51.09 8.44
CA GLU A 156 -13.59 52.49 8.36
C GLU A 156 -14.22 53.20 7.16
N TRP A 157 -14.23 52.57 5.98
CA TRP A 157 -14.87 53.11 4.78
C TRP A 157 -16.39 53.29 4.91
N LEU A 158 -17.08 52.43 5.67
CA LEU A 158 -18.52 52.59 5.92
C LEU A 158 -18.84 53.80 6.82
N GLU A 159 -17.87 54.25 7.63
CA GLU A 159 -18.01 55.40 8.52
C GLU A 159 -17.64 56.73 7.84
N THR A 160 -16.87 56.70 6.75
CA THR A 160 -16.45 57.89 5.97
C THR A 160 -17.32 58.10 4.73
N GLU A 161 -17.38 59.31 4.16
CA GLU A 161 -18.06 59.60 2.88
C GLU A 161 -17.12 59.42 1.65
N ASP A 162 -16.16 58.52 1.76
CA ASP A 162 -15.15 58.32 0.72
C ASP A 162 -15.66 57.58 -0.52
N ALA A 163 -14.93 57.77 -1.63
CA ALA A 163 -15.14 57.05 -2.88
C ALA A 163 -15.08 55.52 -2.70
N PRO A 164 -15.66 54.73 -3.64
CA PRO A 164 -15.58 53.27 -3.59
C PRO A 164 -14.13 52.77 -3.46
N LEU A 165 -13.94 51.68 -2.71
CA LEU A 165 -12.60 51.12 -2.49
C LEU A 165 -12.04 50.48 -3.76
N GLU A 166 -10.74 50.62 -3.98
CA GLU A 166 -10.05 49.97 -5.08
C GLU A 166 -9.48 48.61 -4.67
N ARG A 167 -9.10 47.80 -5.66
CA ARG A 167 -8.54 46.47 -5.41
C ARG A 167 -7.23 46.53 -4.62
N GLU A 168 -6.46 47.61 -4.75
CA GLU A 168 -5.17 47.82 -4.09
C GLU A 168 -5.29 48.02 -2.58
N ASN A 169 -6.48 48.42 -2.10
CA ASN A 169 -6.75 48.57 -0.67
C ASN A 169 -6.79 47.23 0.08
N PHE A 170 -6.84 46.10 -0.63
CA PHE A 170 -6.99 44.77 -0.04
C PHE A 170 -5.76 43.90 -0.21
N LYS A 171 -5.42 43.12 0.83
CA LYS A 171 -4.27 42.19 0.76
C LYS A 171 -4.57 41.02 -0.17
N GLU A 172 -3.73 40.83 -1.19
CA GLU A 172 -3.81 39.63 -2.03
C GLU A 172 -3.37 38.38 -1.25
N GLN A 173 -4.26 37.39 -1.19
CA GLN A 173 -3.93 36.09 -0.61
C GLN A 173 -3.12 35.26 -1.61
N LYS A 174 -1.90 34.88 -1.21
CA LYS A 174 -1.06 33.92 -1.96
C LYS A 174 -1.73 32.56 -1.97
N GLN A 175 -2.07 32.06 -3.15
CA GLN A 175 -2.59 30.71 -3.33
C GLN A 175 -1.44 29.71 -3.56
N PRO A 176 -1.56 28.48 -3.06
CA PRO A 176 -0.60 27.42 -3.35
C PRO A 176 -0.60 27.07 -4.85
N LYS A 177 0.55 26.63 -5.37
CA LYS A 177 0.67 26.20 -6.76
C LYS A 177 -0.10 24.90 -6.96
N LYS A 178 -1.05 24.89 -7.91
CA LYS A 178 -1.89 23.74 -8.25
C LYS A 178 -1.10 22.47 -8.61
N SER A 179 0.01 22.60 -9.34
CA SER A 179 0.87 21.46 -9.72
C SER A 179 1.53 20.80 -8.52
N VAL A 180 2.00 21.59 -7.57
CA VAL A 180 2.63 21.09 -6.33
C VAL A 180 1.63 20.32 -5.48
N LEU A 181 0.38 20.81 -5.38
CA LEU A 181 -0.68 20.12 -4.66
C LEU A 181 -1.02 18.77 -5.29
N LEU A 182 -1.16 18.73 -6.62
CA LEU A 182 -1.51 17.50 -7.33
C LEU A 182 -0.40 16.45 -7.20
N ILE A 183 0.84 16.82 -7.51
CA ILE A 183 2.01 15.92 -7.41
C ILE A 183 2.19 15.44 -5.97
N GLY A 184 2.12 16.35 -5.00
CA GLY A 184 2.21 15.98 -3.58
C GLY A 184 1.10 15.01 -3.16
N SER A 185 -0.13 15.21 -3.63
CA SER A 185 -1.24 14.29 -3.32
C SER A 185 -1.09 12.92 -3.94
N LEU A 186 -0.52 12.82 -5.15
CA LEU A 186 -0.23 11.53 -5.79
C LEU A 186 0.89 10.78 -5.07
N ILE A 187 1.93 11.49 -4.63
CA ILE A 187 3.01 10.92 -3.82
C ILE A 187 2.46 10.38 -2.50
N VAL A 188 1.63 11.15 -1.81
CA VAL A 188 1.02 10.73 -0.53
C VAL A 188 0.06 9.56 -0.73
N PHE A 189 -0.78 9.60 -1.79
CA PHE A 189 -1.67 8.51 -2.14
C PHE A 189 -0.90 7.21 -2.38
N TYR A 190 0.11 7.26 -3.25
CA TYR A 190 0.93 6.12 -3.57
C TYR A 190 1.66 5.58 -2.34
N GLY A 191 2.28 6.47 -1.55
CA GLY A 191 3.02 6.06 -0.35
C GLY A 191 2.15 5.35 0.69
N LEU A 192 0.95 5.88 0.96
CA LEU A 192 0.00 5.25 1.88
C LEU A 192 -0.57 3.94 1.34
N ALA A 193 -0.93 3.89 0.06
CA ALA A 193 -1.41 2.67 -0.58
C ALA A 193 -0.32 1.58 -0.54
N TYR A 194 0.93 1.94 -0.82
CA TYR A 194 2.07 1.04 -0.75
C TYR A 194 2.33 0.52 0.67
N ALA A 195 2.19 1.38 1.69
CA ALA A 195 2.40 1.00 3.08
C ALA A 195 1.45 -0.11 3.56
N GLY A 196 0.28 -0.24 2.93
CA GLY A 196 -0.65 -1.31 3.20
C GLY A 196 -0.42 -2.57 2.37
N LEU A 197 0.38 -2.50 1.30
CA LEU A 197 0.65 -3.67 0.46
C LEU A 197 1.54 -4.64 1.24
N ASP A 198 1.16 -5.91 1.20
CA ASP A 198 2.06 -6.98 1.61
C ASP A 198 3.23 -7.05 0.61
N VAL A 199 4.46 -7.13 1.11
CA VAL A 199 5.65 -7.22 0.26
C VAL A 199 5.62 -8.51 -0.56
N ASP A 200 4.94 -9.55 -0.07
CA ASP A 200 4.67 -10.79 -0.81
C ASP A 200 3.89 -10.57 -2.12
N MET A 201 3.05 -9.51 -2.22
CA MET A 201 2.34 -9.18 -3.47
C MET A 201 3.27 -8.82 -4.64
N PHE A 202 4.43 -8.24 -4.35
CA PHE A 202 5.41 -7.85 -5.38
C PHE A 202 6.13 -9.06 -5.97
N TYR A 203 6.28 -10.12 -5.17
CA TYR A 203 6.93 -11.37 -5.54
C TYR A 203 6.09 -12.17 -6.54
N PHE A 204 4.79 -12.37 -6.30
CA PHE A 204 3.88 -13.02 -7.27
C PHE A 204 3.79 -12.30 -8.62
N SER A 205 4.23 -11.04 -8.68
CA SER A 205 4.15 -10.18 -9.85
C SER A 205 5.49 -10.00 -10.59
N ASN A 206 6.57 -10.68 -10.20
CA ASN A 206 7.92 -10.53 -10.76
C ASN A 206 8.44 -9.08 -10.77
N ILE A 207 8.06 -8.27 -9.78
CA ILE A 207 8.48 -6.86 -9.73
C ILE A 207 9.93 -6.78 -9.20
N PRO A 208 10.87 -6.12 -9.92
CA PRO A 208 12.26 -6.02 -9.48
C PRO A 208 12.43 -5.37 -8.10
N GLY A 209 13.34 -5.88 -7.27
CA GLY A 209 13.56 -5.37 -5.90
C GLY A 209 13.95 -3.88 -5.79
N TYR A 210 14.51 -3.28 -6.84
CA TYR A 210 14.76 -1.83 -6.88
C TYR A 210 13.47 -1.00 -6.90
N PHE A 211 12.36 -1.53 -7.45
CA PHE A 211 11.06 -0.88 -7.39
C PHE A 211 10.54 -0.88 -5.96
N ALA A 212 10.60 -2.01 -5.25
CA ALA A 212 10.19 -2.08 -3.85
C ALA A 212 10.98 -1.09 -2.96
N LEU A 213 12.29 -0.94 -3.21
CA LEU A 213 13.11 0.08 -2.54
C LEU A 213 12.61 1.50 -2.82
N LEU A 214 12.38 1.85 -4.08
CA LEU A 214 11.86 3.16 -4.47
C LEU A 214 10.48 3.42 -3.84
N SER A 215 9.62 2.42 -3.84
CA SER A 215 8.28 2.50 -3.29
C SER A 215 8.28 2.66 -1.77
N GLY A 216 9.16 1.94 -1.07
CA GLY A 216 9.43 2.13 0.36
C GLY A 216 9.93 3.55 0.66
N ALA A 217 10.80 4.11 -0.18
CA ALA A 217 11.25 5.50 -0.05
C ALA A 217 10.10 6.52 -0.21
N ILE A 218 9.22 6.30 -1.19
CA ILE A 218 8.05 7.16 -1.41
C ILE A 218 7.08 7.06 -0.23
N SER A 219 6.86 5.85 0.30
CA SER A 219 6.03 5.61 1.49
C SER A 219 6.59 6.32 2.72
N ALA A 220 7.89 6.19 2.99
CA ALA A 220 8.57 6.90 4.06
C ALA A 220 8.40 8.42 3.98
N PHE A 221 8.58 9.00 2.79
CA PHE A 221 8.34 10.41 2.55
C PHE A 221 6.88 10.81 2.79
N ALA A 222 5.91 10.00 2.34
CA ALA A 222 4.49 10.26 2.53
C ALA A 222 4.12 10.33 4.02
N PHE A 223 4.56 9.37 4.84
CA PHE A 223 4.33 9.41 6.28
C PHE A 223 5.01 10.59 6.95
N ALA A 224 6.28 10.84 6.64
CA ALA A 224 7.00 11.97 7.19
C ALA A 224 6.31 13.31 6.88
N TYR A 225 5.76 13.45 5.67
CA TYR A 225 4.97 14.59 5.27
C TYR A 225 3.68 14.74 6.10
N ILE A 226 2.92 13.65 6.29
CA ILE A 226 1.69 13.64 7.10
C ILE A 226 1.99 13.98 8.57
N TYR A 227 3.00 13.35 9.16
CA TYR A 227 3.40 13.61 10.55
C TYR A 227 3.87 15.04 10.75
N THR A 228 4.65 15.59 9.79
CA THR A 228 5.08 16.98 9.84
C THR A 228 3.89 17.93 9.83
N LEU A 229 2.88 17.67 9.00
CA LEU A 229 1.66 18.48 8.99
C LEU A 229 0.89 18.38 10.32
N ALA A 230 0.74 17.17 10.86
CA ALA A 230 0.06 16.95 12.14
C ALA A 230 0.77 17.67 13.30
N ILE A 231 2.09 17.50 13.42
CA ILE A 231 2.93 18.18 14.41
C ILE A 231 2.84 19.70 14.25
N SER A 232 2.89 20.21 13.01
CA SER A 232 2.79 21.63 12.73
C SER A 232 1.45 22.21 13.21
N VAL A 233 0.33 21.50 12.99
CA VAL A 233 -0.99 21.92 13.47
C VAL A 233 -1.07 21.90 14.99
N ILE A 234 -0.58 20.84 15.64
CA ILE A 234 -0.57 20.70 17.10
C ILE A 234 0.25 21.82 17.74
N LEU A 235 1.50 22.01 17.30
CA LEU A 235 2.39 23.03 17.82
C LEU A 235 1.86 24.45 17.57
N THR A 236 1.24 24.71 16.42
CA THR A 236 0.61 26.01 16.15
C THR A 236 -0.56 26.28 17.10
N ARG A 237 -1.35 25.24 17.44
CA ARG A 237 -2.44 25.37 18.43
C ARG A 237 -1.93 25.60 19.84
N ILE A 238 -0.89 24.89 20.26
CA ILE A 238 -0.30 25.00 21.60
C ILE A 238 0.40 26.35 21.77
N THR A 239 1.31 26.70 20.87
CA THR A 239 2.13 27.91 20.98
C THR A 239 1.37 29.18 20.60
N ARG A 240 0.20 29.05 19.95
CA ARG A 240 -0.57 30.13 19.32
C ARG A 240 0.25 31.00 18.34
N LYS A 241 1.42 30.52 17.92
CA LYS A 241 2.35 31.19 17.01
C LYS A 241 2.56 30.33 15.77
N LYS A 242 2.79 31.00 14.64
CA LYS A 242 3.21 30.30 13.42
C LYS A 242 4.63 29.76 13.63
N ILE A 243 4.81 28.47 13.38
CA ILE A 243 6.12 27.83 13.41
C ILE A 243 6.96 28.33 12.23
N ALA A 244 8.25 28.56 12.46
CA ALA A 244 9.17 28.97 11.41
C ALA A 244 9.33 27.86 10.37
N LYS A 245 9.28 28.23 9.08
CA LYS A 245 9.51 27.32 7.94
C LYS A 245 10.76 26.42 8.07
N PRO A 246 11.95 26.91 8.48
CA PRO A 246 13.13 26.06 8.60
C PRO A 246 12.96 24.93 9.63
N ILE A 247 12.24 25.18 10.74
CA ILE A 247 11.96 24.15 11.75
C ILE A 247 11.10 23.03 11.15
N ILE A 248 10.08 23.38 10.35
CA ILE A 248 9.22 22.42 9.65
C ILE A 248 10.05 21.55 8.69
N VAL A 249 11.00 22.15 7.96
CA VAL A 249 11.88 21.43 7.02
C VAL A 249 12.79 20.44 7.77
N VAL A 250 13.35 20.84 8.91
CA VAL A 250 14.18 19.95 9.74
C VAL A 250 13.35 18.78 10.28
N ILE A 251 12.15 19.04 10.82
CA ILE A 251 11.25 17.98 11.30
C ILE A 251 10.93 17.00 10.17
N LEU A 252 10.59 17.51 8.99
CA LEU A 252 10.29 16.69 7.82
C LEU A 252 11.49 15.83 7.41
N ALA A 253 12.68 16.41 7.36
CA ALA A 253 13.90 15.68 6.98
C ALA A 253 14.22 14.56 7.97
N VAL A 254 14.18 14.85 9.28
CA VAL A 254 14.42 13.86 10.34
C VAL A 254 13.38 12.74 10.26
N LEU A 255 12.09 13.07 10.17
CA LEU A 255 11.04 12.06 10.04
C LEU A 255 11.17 11.23 8.77
N THR A 256 11.59 11.83 7.65
CA THR A 256 11.78 11.09 6.40
C THR A 256 12.89 10.07 6.54
N ILE A 257 14.01 10.46 7.17
CA ILE A 257 15.13 9.54 7.43
C ILE A 257 14.69 8.42 8.37
N VAL A 258 14.01 8.74 9.47
CA VAL A 258 13.52 7.74 10.43
C VAL A 258 12.53 6.78 9.76
N MET A 259 11.53 7.28 9.04
CA MET A 259 10.56 6.43 8.35
C MET A 259 11.20 5.62 7.23
N TYR A 260 12.23 6.13 6.57
CA TYR A 260 12.98 5.40 5.55
C TYR A 260 13.76 4.23 6.16
N LEU A 261 14.35 4.44 7.34
CA LEU A 261 15.02 3.40 8.13
C LEU A 261 14.07 2.38 8.76
N LEU A 262 12.75 2.64 8.73
CA LEU A 262 11.74 1.69 9.23
C LEU A 262 11.02 0.96 8.08
N ILE A 263 10.69 1.66 6.99
CA ILE A 263 9.88 1.12 5.89
C ILE A 263 10.78 0.68 4.72
N GLY A 264 11.74 1.53 4.36
CA GLY A 264 12.60 1.33 3.19
C GLY A 264 13.62 0.22 3.40
N THR A 265 14.23 0.16 4.58
CA THR A 265 15.16 -0.90 5.00
C THR A 265 14.47 -2.25 5.14
N GLU A 266 13.29 -2.32 5.77
CA GLU A 266 12.50 -3.56 5.86
C GLU A 266 12.10 -4.07 4.47
N SER A 267 11.56 -3.19 3.61
CA SER A 267 11.21 -3.57 2.22
C SER A 267 12.44 -4.04 1.43
N TYR A 268 13.58 -3.37 1.59
CA TYR A 268 14.82 -3.70 0.89
C TYR A 268 15.45 -5.00 1.40
N ASN A 269 15.53 -5.17 2.72
CA ASN A 269 16.03 -6.38 3.34
C ASN A 269 15.15 -7.55 2.92
N TYR A 270 13.83 -7.42 3.02
CA TYR A 270 12.91 -8.45 2.57
C TYR A 270 13.14 -8.87 1.10
N CYS A 271 13.24 -7.92 0.17
CA CYS A 271 13.52 -8.23 -1.23
C CYS A 271 14.93 -8.78 -1.49
N ARG A 272 15.95 -8.33 -0.73
CA ARG A 272 17.33 -8.78 -0.87
C ARG A 272 17.53 -10.18 -0.31
N TYR A 273 17.04 -10.44 0.91
CA TYR A 273 17.23 -11.69 1.64
C TYR A 273 16.63 -12.89 0.88
N ARG A 274 15.49 -12.71 0.20
CA ARG A 274 14.85 -13.78 -0.59
C ARG A 274 15.45 -13.97 -1.99
N HIS A 275 15.96 -12.92 -2.63
CA HIS A 275 16.72 -13.06 -3.89
C HIS A 275 18.08 -13.74 -3.70
N THR A 276 18.65 -13.68 -2.50
CA THR A 276 19.88 -14.39 -2.13
C THR A 276 19.63 -15.74 -1.46
N GLY A 277 18.37 -16.23 -1.40
CA GLY A 277 18.04 -17.54 -0.83
C GLY A 277 18.18 -17.67 0.69
N ASN A 278 18.38 -16.57 1.44
CA ASN A 278 18.62 -16.60 2.88
C ASN A 278 17.33 -16.31 3.67
N TYR A 279 16.36 -17.21 3.62
CA TYR A 279 15.27 -17.26 4.61
C TYR A 279 15.50 -18.46 5.53
N TYR A 280 16.61 -18.43 6.27
CA TYR A 280 16.76 -19.15 7.53
C TYR A 280 16.99 -18.11 8.62
N GLY A 281 16.11 -18.09 9.61
CA GLY A 281 16.36 -17.38 10.88
C GLY A 281 15.42 -16.22 11.17
N ASP A 282 14.27 -16.58 11.75
CA ASP A 282 13.81 -16.04 13.03
C ASP A 282 12.92 -14.76 13.02
N LYS A 283 11.60 -14.97 13.25
CA LYS A 283 10.87 -14.59 14.48
C LYS A 283 9.35 -14.67 14.26
N SER A 284 8.78 -15.85 14.44
CA SER A 284 7.37 -15.98 14.86
C SER A 284 7.34 -15.84 16.38
N TYR A 285 6.67 -14.79 16.87
CA TYR A 285 6.27 -14.73 18.28
C TYR A 285 5.16 -15.77 18.52
N ASP A 286 5.34 -16.51 19.61
CA ASP A 286 4.69 -17.75 19.98
C ASP A 286 3.17 -17.67 20.18
N ALA A 287 2.52 -18.81 19.92
CA ALA A 287 1.43 -19.32 20.73
C ALA A 287 1.67 -20.82 20.98
N GLU A 288 2.46 -21.08 22.03
CA GLU A 288 2.42 -22.20 22.98
C GLU A 288 2.08 -23.61 22.42
N ASP A 289 3.10 -24.47 22.32
CA ASP A 289 3.26 -25.55 23.31
C ASP A 289 4.68 -26.16 23.24
N ASP A 290 5.32 -26.18 24.40
CA ASP A 290 6.73 -26.43 24.67
C ASP A 290 7.18 -27.89 24.43
N MET A 291 8.38 -28.10 23.85
CA MET A 291 9.41 -28.96 24.47
C MET A 291 10.78 -28.95 23.75
N TYR A 292 11.78 -28.53 24.52
CA TYR A 292 13.24 -28.78 24.42
C TYR A 292 14.12 -27.95 23.47
N ASP A 293 14.55 -26.83 24.05
CA ASP A 293 15.83 -26.10 23.99
C ASP A 293 17.05 -26.74 23.27
N ASP A 294 17.67 -25.87 22.47
CA ASP A 294 19.07 -25.43 22.51
C ASP A 294 20.19 -26.45 22.17
N PHE A 295 20.95 -26.18 21.10
CA PHE A 295 22.38 -25.87 21.23
C PHE A 295 22.98 -25.36 19.91
N ALA A 296 23.64 -24.21 20.05
CA ALA A 296 24.42 -23.49 19.06
C ALA A 296 25.55 -24.32 18.42
N TYR A 297 25.84 -24.01 17.14
CA TYR A 297 27.03 -24.46 16.43
C TYR A 297 28.31 -23.98 17.14
N THR A 298 29.03 -24.91 17.77
CA THR A 298 30.48 -24.80 17.98
C THR A 298 31.19 -25.67 16.97
N GLN A 299 31.88 -25.02 16.03
CA GLN A 299 32.85 -25.64 15.14
C GLN A 299 34.13 -25.89 15.94
N THR A 300 34.50 -27.15 16.17
CA THR A 300 35.87 -27.57 16.52
C THR A 300 36.09 -29.05 16.21
N GLU A 301 37.02 -29.26 15.27
CA GLU A 301 38.10 -30.25 15.20
C GLU A 301 37.84 -31.77 15.30
N ASP A 302 38.31 -32.41 14.22
CA ASP A 302 39.10 -33.65 14.13
C ASP A 302 38.50 -34.98 14.61
N TYR A 303 38.17 -35.85 13.64
CA TYR A 303 38.64 -37.24 13.65
C TYR A 303 38.78 -37.78 12.22
N GLU A 304 39.98 -38.27 11.93
CA GLU A 304 40.39 -38.91 10.69
C GLU A 304 39.65 -40.24 10.44
N GLY A 305 39.22 -40.44 9.20
CA GLY A 305 38.83 -41.73 8.65
C GLY A 305 38.87 -41.64 7.13
N GLU A 306 39.88 -42.26 6.52
CA GLU A 306 40.05 -42.36 5.06
C GLU A 306 38.76 -42.89 4.40
N HIS A 307 38.02 -42.01 3.75
CA HIS A 307 37.27 -42.36 2.56
C HIS A 307 37.66 -41.33 1.49
N ASN A 308 38.30 -41.82 0.43
CA ASN A 308 38.59 -41.03 -0.76
C ASN A 308 37.26 -40.50 -1.31
N ILE A 309 36.96 -39.23 -1.05
CA ILE A 309 35.89 -38.50 -1.72
C ILE A 309 36.50 -38.04 -3.05
N ASP A 310 36.13 -38.77 -4.11
CA ASP A 310 36.38 -38.36 -5.48
C ASP A 310 35.73 -36.99 -5.71
N MET A 311 36.55 -36.01 -6.05
CA MET A 311 36.20 -34.59 -6.10
C MET A 311 35.82 -34.21 -7.53
N SER A 312 34.76 -34.84 -8.08
CA SER A 312 34.36 -34.60 -9.49
C SER A 312 32.89 -34.33 -9.79
N SER A 313 31.99 -34.24 -8.81
CA SER A 313 30.62 -33.72 -9.04
C SER A 313 30.19 -32.76 -7.93
N GLU A 314 29.65 -31.59 -8.31
CA GLU A 314 28.97 -30.70 -7.36
C GLU A 314 27.78 -31.48 -6.76
N PRO A 315 27.54 -31.44 -5.43
CA PRO A 315 26.40 -32.12 -4.85
C PRO A 315 25.10 -31.56 -5.47
N LEU A 316 24.19 -32.45 -5.91
CA LEU A 316 22.90 -32.01 -6.45
C LEU A 316 22.19 -31.12 -5.42
N ASN A 317 21.63 -30.01 -5.89
CA ASN A 317 20.77 -29.17 -5.07
C ASN A 317 19.41 -29.87 -4.88
N ASP A 318 18.74 -29.62 -3.75
CA ASP A 318 17.40 -30.11 -3.40
C ASP A 318 16.38 -29.96 -4.54
N LEU A 319 16.46 -28.89 -5.34
CA LEU A 319 15.59 -28.67 -6.49
C LEU A 319 15.81 -29.68 -7.63
N ASP A 320 17.06 -30.09 -7.87
CA ASP A 320 17.41 -31.07 -8.90
C ASP A 320 16.93 -32.46 -8.48
N ILE A 321 17.10 -32.80 -7.20
CA ILE A 321 16.57 -34.03 -6.59
C ILE A 321 15.03 -34.08 -6.72
N MET A 322 14.33 -32.98 -6.41
CA MET A 322 12.87 -32.91 -6.56
C MET A 322 12.42 -33.13 -8.01
N ASN A 323 13.10 -32.51 -8.98
CA ASN A 323 12.78 -32.72 -10.39
C ASN A 323 12.94 -34.19 -10.79
N MET A 324 14.00 -34.85 -10.33
CA MET A 324 14.21 -36.28 -10.57
C MET A 324 13.15 -37.16 -9.87
N MET A 325 12.70 -36.79 -8.67
CA MET A 325 11.58 -37.45 -8.00
C MET A 325 10.27 -37.33 -8.79
N ILE A 326 10.03 -36.19 -9.46
CA ILE A 326 8.85 -36.00 -10.34
C ILE A 326 8.96 -36.89 -11.59
N VAL A 327 10.14 -36.96 -12.22
CA VAL A 327 10.39 -37.87 -13.35
C VAL A 327 10.12 -39.32 -12.93
N LEU A 328 10.65 -39.72 -11.76
CA LEU A 328 10.41 -41.06 -11.21
C LEU A 328 8.93 -41.28 -10.90
N GLY A 329 8.22 -40.30 -10.33
CA GLY A 329 6.78 -40.39 -10.10
C GLY A 329 5.98 -40.69 -11.37
N GLY A 330 6.34 -40.07 -12.49
CA GLY A 330 5.74 -40.36 -13.80
C GLY A 330 5.98 -41.81 -14.25
N TYR A 331 7.22 -42.30 -14.12
CA TYR A 331 7.57 -43.68 -14.41
C TYR A 331 6.82 -44.69 -13.52
N LEU A 332 6.76 -44.44 -12.20
CA LEU A 332 6.07 -45.31 -11.24
C LEU A 332 4.58 -45.45 -11.59
N LYS A 333 3.94 -44.36 -12.03
CA LYS A 333 2.58 -44.38 -12.54
C LYS A 333 2.45 -45.21 -13.83
N ASP A 334 3.34 -44.99 -14.79
CA ASP A 334 3.32 -45.71 -16.07
C ASP A 334 3.55 -47.23 -15.90
N GLN A 335 4.32 -47.63 -14.88
CA GLN A 335 4.51 -49.04 -14.50
C GLN A 335 3.37 -49.60 -13.62
N GLY A 336 2.39 -48.78 -13.22
CA GLY A 336 1.27 -49.19 -12.37
C GLY A 336 1.66 -49.49 -10.91
N ILE A 337 2.76 -48.92 -10.43
CA ILE A 337 3.25 -49.05 -9.04
C ILE A 337 2.48 -48.11 -8.11
N ILE A 338 2.09 -46.94 -8.62
CA ILE A 338 1.18 -45.97 -7.99
C ILE A 338 0.08 -45.60 -9.00
N GLU A 339 -1.11 -45.21 -8.52
CA GLU A 339 -2.22 -44.89 -9.43
C GLU A 339 -2.08 -43.51 -10.08
N ASP A 340 -1.53 -42.55 -9.33
CA ASP A 340 -1.24 -41.20 -9.81
C ASP A 340 0.00 -40.64 -9.11
N TYR A 341 0.43 -39.43 -9.46
CA TYR A 341 1.51 -38.75 -8.75
C TYR A 341 1.30 -37.24 -8.66
N TYR A 342 1.86 -36.64 -7.61
CA TYR A 342 1.88 -35.19 -7.46
C TYR A 342 2.97 -34.58 -8.34
N THR A 343 2.57 -33.66 -9.22
CA THR A 343 3.51 -32.86 -10.03
C THR A 343 4.16 -31.72 -9.24
N SER A 344 3.79 -31.56 -7.97
CA SER A 344 4.30 -30.56 -7.03
C SER A 344 4.63 -31.26 -5.72
N ILE A 345 5.88 -31.68 -5.55
CA ILE A 345 6.33 -32.45 -4.38
C ILE A 345 6.83 -31.48 -3.31
N ALA A 346 6.30 -31.58 -2.09
CA ALA A 346 6.85 -30.87 -0.94
C ALA A 346 8.10 -31.61 -0.44
N ILE A 347 9.25 -30.93 -0.42
CA ILE A 347 10.48 -31.48 0.17
C ILE A 347 10.42 -31.38 1.68
N SER A 348 10.80 -32.49 2.32
CA SER A 348 11.14 -32.59 3.75
C SER A 348 12.48 -33.30 3.88
N PHE A 349 13.01 -33.40 5.10
CA PHE A 349 14.26 -34.11 5.36
C PHE A 349 13.98 -35.28 6.30
N SER A 350 14.56 -36.44 6.00
CA SER A 350 14.56 -37.59 6.89
C SER A 350 15.38 -37.32 8.16
N ALA A 351 15.24 -38.16 9.18
CA ALA A 351 16.03 -38.07 10.42
C ALA A 351 17.55 -38.21 10.19
N LYS A 352 17.98 -38.72 9.03
CA LYS A 352 19.39 -38.84 8.61
C LYS A 352 19.88 -37.66 7.77
N GLY A 353 19.02 -36.69 7.47
CA GLY A 353 19.36 -35.52 6.65
C GLY A 353 19.11 -35.68 5.15
N ASN A 354 18.62 -36.84 4.70
CA ASN A 354 18.32 -37.07 3.28
C ASN A 354 17.02 -36.39 2.85
N VAL A 355 16.98 -35.90 1.62
CA VAL A 355 15.78 -35.29 1.00
C VAL A 355 14.67 -36.34 0.86
N ARG A 356 13.45 -35.98 1.28
CA ARG A 356 12.22 -36.79 1.22
C ARG A 356 11.13 -36.03 0.47
N GLY A 357 10.46 -36.71 -0.46
CA GLY A 357 9.34 -36.15 -1.20
C GLY A 357 8.16 -37.12 -1.31
N THR A 358 6.97 -36.67 -0.90
CA THR A 358 5.74 -37.46 -1.06
C THR A 358 5.26 -37.40 -2.51
N VAL A 359 5.21 -38.56 -3.18
CA VAL A 359 4.82 -38.66 -4.59
C VAL A 359 3.35 -39.00 -4.78
N TYR A 360 2.74 -39.75 -3.86
CA TYR A 360 1.35 -40.19 -3.98
C TYR A 360 0.80 -40.61 -2.61
N LYS A 361 -0.53 -40.62 -2.47
CA LYS A 361 -1.23 -41.08 -1.28
C LYS A 361 -2.53 -41.74 -1.66
N ASP A 362 -2.76 -42.95 -1.16
CA ASP A 362 -4.04 -43.67 -1.25
C ASP A 362 -4.71 -43.74 0.15
N ASP A 363 -5.74 -44.59 0.28
CA ASP A 363 -6.49 -44.74 1.53
C ASP A 363 -5.69 -45.47 2.64
N GLU A 364 -4.64 -46.21 2.28
CA GLU A 364 -3.86 -47.07 3.19
C GLU A 364 -2.43 -46.56 3.41
N TYR A 365 -1.84 -45.89 2.42
CA TYR A 365 -0.42 -45.56 2.37
C TYR A 365 -0.12 -44.15 1.84
N GLU A 366 0.94 -43.55 2.40
CA GLU A 366 1.66 -42.42 1.82
C GLU A 366 2.96 -42.92 1.16
N TYR A 367 3.12 -42.66 -0.13
CA TYR A 367 4.27 -43.09 -0.92
C TYR A 367 5.32 -41.97 -0.96
N ASN A 368 6.49 -42.26 -0.41
CA ASN A 368 7.57 -41.30 -0.24
C ASN A 368 8.83 -41.76 -0.98
N LEU A 369 9.46 -40.83 -1.70
CA LEU A 369 10.77 -40.99 -2.28
C LEU A 369 11.83 -40.40 -1.36
N TYR A 370 12.89 -41.17 -1.13
CA TYR A 370 14.04 -40.78 -0.32
C TYR A 370 15.31 -40.74 -1.17
N ASP A 371 16.06 -39.66 -1.04
CA ASP A 371 17.44 -39.59 -1.55
C ASP A 371 18.34 -40.60 -0.82
N ASN A 372 19.04 -41.44 -1.59
CA ASN A 372 20.02 -42.40 -1.09
C ASN A 372 21.45 -42.12 -1.60
N GLY A 373 21.67 -40.95 -2.19
CA GLY A 373 22.95 -40.53 -2.72
C GLY A 373 23.16 -40.89 -4.19
N THR A 374 24.36 -40.59 -4.68
CA THR A 374 24.74 -40.81 -6.08
C THR A 374 25.50 -42.12 -6.26
N LYS A 375 25.28 -42.76 -7.41
CA LYS A 375 25.90 -44.04 -7.80
C LYS A 375 26.09 -44.08 -9.31
N GLN A 376 27.07 -44.85 -9.79
CA GLN A 376 27.21 -45.15 -11.21
C GLN A 376 26.35 -46.34 -11.64
N ASP A 377 25.70 -46.23 -12.81
CA ASP A 377 25.05 -47.35 -13.48
C ASP A 377 26.08 -48.36 -14.05
N GLU A 378 25.59 -49.45 -14.64
CA GLU A 378 26.46 -50.48 -15.24
C GLU A 378 27.33 -49.98 -16.41
N ASN A 379 26.97 -48.84 -17.00
CA ASN A 379 27.68 -48.19 -18.10
C ASN A 379 28.65 -47.09 -17.63
N GLY A 380 28.71 -46.82 -16.32
CA GLY A 380 29.56 -45.80 -15.71
C GLY A 380 28.96 -44.39 -15.70
N ASN A 381 27.66 -44.22 -15.97
CA ASN A 381 27.01 -42.91 -15.91
C ASN A 381 26.60 -42.57 -14.47
N GLU A 382 26.77 -41.32 -14.05
CA GLU A 382 26.30 -40.87 -12.74
C GLU A 382 24.77 -40.81 -12.66
N CYS A 383 24.22 -41.42 -11.62
CA CYS A 383 22.79 -41.50 -11.33
C CYS A 383 22.52 -41.10 -9.88
N LEU A 384 21.34 -40.54 -9.63
CA LEU A 384 20.78 -40.37 -8.30
C LEU A 384 20.01 -41.65 -7.93
N GLU A 385 20.29 -42.24 -6.77
CA GLU A 385 19.54 -43.38 -6.25
C GLU A 385 18.39 -42.88 -5.35
N LEU A 386 17.16 -43.25 -5.72
CA LEU A 386 15.95 -42.91 -5.00
C LEU A 386 15.26 -44.18 -4.48
N VAL A 387 14.82 -44.14 -3.23
CA VAL A 387 14.11 -45.25 -2.57
C VAL A 387 12.64 -44.92 -2.44
N LEU A 388 11.77 -45.79 -2.95
CA LEU A 388 10.34 -45.68 -2.75
C LEU A 388 9.93 -46.49 -1.51
N GLU A 389 9.32 -45.82 -0.55
CA GLU A 389 8.73 -46.45 0.64
C GLU A 389 7.25 -46.06 0.77
N ALA A 390 6.41 -47.02 1.17
CA ALA A 390 5.00 -46.79 1.47
C ALA A 390 4.79 -46.79 2.98
N GLU A 391 4.45 -45.64 3.53
CA GLU A 391 4.24 -45.42 4.95
C GLU A 391 2.74 -45.64 5.27
N PRO A 392 2.39 -46.55 6.20
CA PRO A 392 0.99 -46.80 6.53
C PRO A 392 0.34 -45.57 7.18
N LEU A 393 -0.95 -45.38 6.94
CA LEU A 393 -1.75 -44.29 7.50
C LEU A 393 -2.52 -44.73 8.76
N ASP A 394 -2.73 -43.79 9.68
CA ASP A 394 -3.66 -43.96 10.80
C ASP A 394 -5.13 -43.73 10.40
N GLU A 395 -6.06 -43.91 11.34
CA GLU A 395 -7.52 -43.73 11.10
C GLU A 395 -7.89 -42.28 10.71
N GLU A 396 -7.02 -41.31 10.97
CA GLU A 396 -7.18 -39.89 10.64
C GLU A 396 -6.49 -39.53 9.31
N GLY A 397 -5.81 -40.50 8.69
CA GLY A 397 -5.10 -40.36 7.43
C GLY A 397 -3.71 -39.74 7.57
N ASN A 398 -3.08 -39.74 8.75
CA ASN A 398 -1.71 -39.27 8.94
C ASN A 398 -0.72 -40.43 8.79
N SER A 399 0.48 -40.15 8.26
CA SER A 399 1.54 -41.16 8.15
C SER A 399 2.03 -41.59 9.54
N LEU A 400 2.14 -42.90 9.76
CA LEU A 400 2.79 -43.52 10.92
C LEU A 400 4.34 -43.45 10.85
N GLY A 401 4.87 -42.93 9.75
CA GLY A 401 6.27 -42.61 9.55
C GLY A 401 7.14 -43.78 9.07
N GLN A 402 8.41 -43.45 8.78
CA GLN A 402 9.36 -44.35 8.12
C GLN A 402 9.61 -45.68 8.87
N ALA A 403 9.47 -45.70 10.20
CA ALA A 403 9.75 -46.89 11.00
C ALA A 403 8.80 -48.08 10.68
N GLU A 404 7.61 -47.79 10.18
CA GLU A 404 6.61 -48.79 9.78
C GLU A 404 6.49 -48.91 8.25
N ALA A 405 7.37 -48.26 7.50
CA ALA A 405 7.29 -48.19 6.06
C ALA A 405 7.62 -49.52 5.39
N ILE A 406 6.91 -49.79 4.30
CA ILE A 406 7.16 -50.93 3.42
C ILE A 406 8.01 -50.43 2.26
N LEU A 407 9.25 -50.91 2.16
CA LEU A 407 10.12 -50.67 1.03
C LEU A 407 9.50 -51.24 -0.27
N LYS A 408 9.33 -50.38 -1.28
CA LYS A 408 8.73 -50.72 -2.57
C LYS A 408 9.74 -50.87 -3.70
N GLY A 409 10.87 -50.17 -3.65
CA GLY A 409 11.90 -50.30 -4.69
C GLY A 409 13.05 -49.31 -4.55
N PHE A 410 14.16 -49.63 -5.22
CA PHE A 410 15.28 -48.72 -5.47
C PHE A 410 15.36 -48.40 -6.96
N TYR A 411 15.56 -47.13 -7.27
CA TYR A 411 15.58 -46.63 -8.64
C TYR A 411 16.77 -45.72 -8.86
N LEU A 412 17.51 -45.93 -9.95
CA LEU A 412 18.54 -45.01 -10.40
C LEU A 412 17.94 -44.08 -11.45
N VAL A 413 18.07 -42.77 -11.24
CA VAL A 413 17.71 -41.74 -12.21
C VAL A 413 19.01 -41.16 -12.77
N ASN A 414 19.26 -41.36 -14.05
CA ASN A 414 20.44 -40.83 -14.72
C ASN A 414 20.42 -39.30 -14.71
N ILE A 415 21.48 -38.67 -14.19
CA ILE A 415 21.49 -37.23 -13.91
C ILE A 415 21.41 -36.39 -15.20
N GLU A 416 21.98 -36.87 -16.31
CA GLU A 416 22.01 -36.14 -17.57
C GLU A 416 20.79 -36.40 -18.45
N THR A 417 20.28 -37.65 -18.46
CA THR A 417 19.29 -38.11 -19.43
C THR A 417 17.89 -38.28 -18.83
N ASN A 418 17.77 -38.35 -17.50
CA ASN A 418 16.57 -38.74 -16.78
C ASN A 418 16.06 -40.16 -17.11
N GLU A 419 16.89 -41.02 -17.70
CA GLU A 419 16.58 -42.44 -17.86
C GLU A 419 16.51 -43.11 -16.48
N ILE A 420 15.50 -43.96 -16.29
CA ILE A 420 15.22 -44.63 -15.02
C ILE A 420 15.56 -46.10 -15.14
N ILE A 421 16.32 -46.60 -14.16
CA ILE A 421 16.66 -48.01 -14.01
C ILE A 421 16.07 -48.49 -12.68
N ASP A 422 15.13 -49.43 -12.75
CA ASP A 422 14.66 -50.16 -11.57
C ASP A 422 15.72 -51.19 -11.18
N GLU A 423 16.24 -51.10 -9.95
CA GLU A 423 17.25 -52.03 -9.45
C GLU A 423 16.65 -53.38 -9.02
N HIS A 424 15.32 -53.50 -9.01
CA HIS A 424 14.54 -54.67 -8.57
C HIS A 424 14.90 -55.14 -7.15
N LYS A 425 15.38 -54.21 -6.31
CA LYS A 425 15.66 -54.42 -4.90
C LYS A 425 14.44 -54.04 -4.07
N THR A 426 14.00 -54.94 -3.21
CA THR A 426 12.88 -54.70 -2.27
C THR A 426 13.30 -54.91 -0.81
N HIS A 427 14.61 -54.93 -0.55
CA HIS A 427 15.22 -54.98 0.78
C HIS A 427 16.47 -54.09 0.76
N TRP A 428 16.80 -53.53 1.92
CA TRP A 428 18.01 -52.73 2.15
C TRP A 428 19.29 -53.55 2.08
#